data_AF-A0A1V5ABQ2-F1
#
_entry.id   AF-A0A1V5ABQ2-F1
#
_cell.length_a   1.000
_cell.length_b   1.000
_cell.length_c   1.000
_cell.angle_alpha   90.00
_cell.angle_beta   90.00
_cell.angle_gamma   90.00
#
_symmetry.space_group_name_H-M   'P 1'
#
loop_
_entity.id
_entity.type
_entity.pdbx_description
1 polymer ?
#
loop_
_entity_poly.entity_id
_entity_poly.type
_entity_poly.pdbx_seq_one_letter_code
_entity_poly.pdbx_strand_id
1 'polypeptide(L)'
;MDGKTGRRRLRLVSSVPDLQQWLNVHPRKNDSNAPLFITIRDYGKGQRRLDLRTIENSLKLLARKAGIKKRVHPHGIRHARLTDLARGNGIRPGLNEMELRLVAGWERNSAMPEVYVHLSGADVERKILANAGIIRDDVSFVEKRLEPVVCPRCKTRNSHDSQYCTVCSMVLNEKVAVQINESLQTAQVSSDYAAILAALKRDLGMK
;
A
#
# COMPACT_ATOMS: atom_id res chain seq x y z
N MET A 1 -12.22 4.87 -16.66
CA MET A 1 -12.67 6.07 -15.96
C MET A 1 -12.87 7.15 -17.00
N ASP A 2 -14.11 7.59 -17.18
CA ASP A 2 -14.41 8.73 -18.05
C ASP A 2 -14.07 10.01 -17.27
N GLY A 3 -12.89 10.56 -17.54
CA GLY A 3 -12.44 11.81 -16.93
C GLY A 3 -12.89 13.01 -17.74
N LYS A 4 -12.87 14.21 -17.11
CA LYS A 4 -13.12 15.49 -17.81
C LYS A 4 -12.21 15.69 -19.03
N THR A 5 -11.02 15.10 -19.02
CA THR A 5 -10.00 15.16 -20.08
C THR A 5 -9.89 13.85 -20.88
N GLY A 6 -10.89 12.96 -20.80
CA GLY A 6 -10.94 11.68 -21.52
C GLY A 6 -10.61 10.46 -20.65
N ARG A 7 -10.58 9.28 -21.30
CA ARG A 7 -10.25 8.02 -20.64
C ARG A 7 -8.76 7.92 -20.36
N ARG A 8 -8.44 7.61 -19.11
CA ARG A 8 -7.06 7.55 -18.64
C ARG A 8 -6.72 6.21 -18.01
N ARG A 9 -5.54 5.68 -18.33
CA ARG A 9 -4.97 4.48 -17.70
C ARG A 9 -4.00 4.90 -16.62
N LEU A 10 -4.32 4.57 -15.37
CA LEU A 10 -3.48 4.77 -14.19
C LEU A 10 -2.97 3.41 -13.75
N ARG A 11 -1.65 3.21 -13.75
CA ARG A 11 -1.05 1.99 -13.19
C ARG A 11 -0.96 2.11 -11.68
N LEU A 12 -1.49 1.10 -10.99
CA LEU A 12 -1.31 0.92 -9.55
C LEU A 12 -0.11 -0.01 -9.34
N VAL A 13 0.73 0.31 -8.35
CA VAL A 13 1.94 -0.47 -8.07
C VAL A 13 1.96 -0.89 -6.61
N SER A 14 2.01 0.08 -5.69
CA SER A 14 2.10 -0.20 -4.25
C SER A 14 0.80 -0.75 -3.67
N SER A 15 -0.36 -0.30 -4.17
CA SER A 15 -1.67 -0.73 -3.68
C SER A 15 -2.19 -2.05 -4.27
N VAL A 16 -1.42 -2.71 -5.15
CA VAL A 16 -1.87 -3.94 -5.82
C VAL A 16 -2.12 -5.07 -4.81
N PRO A 17 -1.24 -5.36 -3.85
CA PRO A 17 -1.50 -6.43 -2.87
C PRO A 17 -2.75 -6.16 -2.02
N ASP A 18 -2.96 -4.92 -1.58
CA ASP A 18 -4.16 -4.53 -0.82
C ASP A 18 -5.44 -4.76 -1.61
N LEU A 19 -5.43 -4.39 -2.89
CA LEU A 19 -6.59 -4.58 -3.77
C LEU A 19 -6.85 -6.05 -4.06
N GLN A 20 -5.81 -6.86 -4.25
CA GLN A 20 -5.96 -8.31 -4.41
C GLN A 20 -6.57 -8.95 -3.16
N GLN A 21 -6.10 -8.57 -1.98
CA GLN A 21 -6.65 -9.05 -0.72
C GLN A 21 -8.13 -8.67 -0.58
N TRP A 22 -8.47 -7.43 -0.89
CA TRP A 22 -9.86 -6.96 -0.87
C TRP A 22 -10.75 -7.73 -1.85
N LEU A 23 -10.30 -7.95 -3.10
CA LEU A 23 -11.05 -8.70 -4.10
C LEU A 23 -11.36 -10.14 -3.64
N ASN A 24 -10.42 -10.78 -2.94
CA ASN A 24 -10.61 -12.15 -2.45
C ASN A 24 -11.72 -12.28 -1.39
N VAL A 25 -11.91 -11.23 -0.57
CA VAL A 25 -12.92 -11.17 0.49
C VAL A 25 -14.13 -10.31 0.14
N HIS A 26 -14.19 -9.79 -1.09
CA HIS A 26 -15.25 -8.88 -1.51
C HIS A 26 -16.62 -9.56 -1.40
N PRO A 27 -17.60 -9.00 -0.65
CA PRO A 27 -18.90 -9.64 -0.43
C PRO A 27 -19.65 -9.98 -1.73
N ARG A 28 -19.41 -9.23 -2.79
CA ARG A 28 -20.00 -9.44 -4.13
C ARG A 28 -18.97 -9.89 -5.17
N LYS A 29 -17.96 -10.68 -4.78
CA LYS A 29 -16.85 -11.08 -5.69
C LYS A 29 -17.28 -11.82 -6.96
N ASN A 30 -18.44 -12.47 -6.93
CA ASN A 30 -18.98 -13.21 -8.08
C ASN A 30 -19.76 -12.32 -9.08
N ASP A 31 -19.97 -11.04 -8.74
CA ASP A 31 -20.67 -10.09 -9.60
C ASP A 31 -19.67 -9.12 -10.24
N SER A 32 -19.42 -9.32 -11.55
CA SER A 32 -18.49 -8.50 -12.33
C SER A 32 -18.92 -7.03 -12.48
N ASN A 33 -20.20 -6.73 -12.27
CA ASN A 33 -20.74 -5.37 -12.32
C ASN A 33 -20.82 -4.71 -10.93
N ALA A 34 -20.42 -5.42 -9.87
CA ALA A 34 -20.43 -4.84 -8.54
C ALA A 34 -19.43 -3.67 -8.43
N PRO A 35 -19.79 -2.58 -7.75
CA PRO A 35 -18.84 -1.52 -7.44
C PRO A 35 -17.67 -2.08 -6.64
N LEU A 36 -16.42 -1.71 -7.00
CA LEU A 36 -15.23 -2.20 -6.31
C LEU A 36 -15.21 -1.86 -4.81
N PHE A 37 -15.74 -0.70 -4.43
CA PHE A 37 -15.81 -0.25 -3.05
C PHE A 37 -17.28 -0.09 -2.63
N ILE A 38 -17.67 -0.87 -1.63
CA ILE A 38 -19.03 -0.92 -1.10
C ILE A 38 -19.06 -0.63 0.41
N THR A 39 -20.24 -0.31 0.92
CA THR A 39 -20.48 -0.28 2.37
C THR A 39 -20.32 -1.68 2.94
N ILE A 40 -19.62 -1.83 4.07
CA ILE A 40 -19.45 -3.15 4.72
C ILE A 40 -20.79 -3.64 5.28
N ARG A 41 -21.55 -2.73 5.89
CA ARG A 41 -22.87 -3.04 6.46
C ARG A 41 -23.92 -3.11 5.35
N ASP A 42 -24.78 -4.10 5.48
CA ASP A 42 -26.06 -4.14 4.78
C ASP A 42 -27.10 -3.36 5.60
N TYR A 43 -27.83 -2.48 4.93
CA TYR A 43 -28.92 -1.68 5.50
C TYR A 43 -30.29 -2.18 5.00
N GLY A 44 -30.43 -3.50 4.81
CA GLY A 44 -31.66 -4.15 4.34
C GLY A 44 -31.95 -3.98 2.85
N LYS A 45 -31.01 -3.42 2.07
CA LYS A 45 -31.13 -3.24 0.60
C LYS A 45 -29.88 -3.73 -0.13
N GLY A 46 -29.07 -4.56 0.52
CA GLY A 46 -27.74 -4.93 0.05
C GLY A 46 -26.70 -3.85 0.31
N GLN A 47 -25.44 -4.25 0.17
CA GLN A 47 -24.30 -3.34 0.24
C GLN A 47 -24.31 -2.40 -0.98
N ARG A 48 -24.13 -1.11 -0.70
CA ARG A 48 -24.20 -0.05 -1.72
C ARG A 48 -22.80 0.45 -2.06
N ARG A 49 -22.66 1.08 -3.22
CA ARG A 49 -21.43 1.81 -3.57
C ARG A 49 -21.08 2.82 -2.48
N LEU A 50 -19.80 2.89 -2.13
CA LEU A 50 -19.32 3.83 -1.13
C LEU A 50 -19.49 5.28 -1.61
N ASP A 51 -20.14 6.11 -0.80
CA ASP A 51 -20.35 7.53 -1.09
C ASP A 51 -19.13 8.38 -0.70
N LEU A 52 -18.97 9.53 -1.38
CA LEU A 52 -17.87 10.47 -1.12
C LEU A 52 -17.89 10.98 0.33
N ARG A 53 -19.06 11.26 0.90
CA ARG A 53 -19.18 11.73 2.30
C ARG A 53 -18.72 10.65 3.28
N THR A 54 -18.99 9.38 2.99
CA THR A 54 -18.49 8.26 3.79
C THR A 54 -16.98 8.20 3.74
N ILE A 55 -16.37 8.35 2.56
CA ILE A 55 -14.91 8.40 2.40
C ILE A 55 -14.32 9.56 3.20
N GLU A 56 -14.89 10.76 3.08
CA GLU A 56 -14.41 11.94 3.82
C GLU A 56 -14.50 11.76 5.34
N ASN A 57 -15.59 11.19 5.84
CA ASN A 57 -15.76 10.91 7.26
C ASN A 57 -14.76 9.85 7.76
N SER A 58 -14.54 8.80 6.97
CA SER A 58 -13.51 7.79 7.26
C SER A 58 -12.12 8.41 7.32
N LEU A 59 -11.77 9.28 6.37
CA LEU A 59 -10.48 9.99 6.36
C LEU A 59 -10.31 10.90 7.59
N LYS A 60 -11.36 11.63 7.99
CA LYS A 60 -11.33 12.46 9.22
C LYS A 60 -11.14 11.60 10.47
N LEU A 61 -11.80 10.46 10.55
CA LEU A 61 -11.64 9.53 11.67
C LEU A 61 -10.20 9.00 11.73
N LEU A 62 -9.65 8.56 10.61
CA LEU A 62 -8.27 8.07 10.52
C LEU A 62 -7.25 9.16 10.87
N ALA A 63 -7.47 10.39 10.39
CA ALA A 63 -6.61 11.53 10.72
C ALA A 63 -6.56 11.80 12.24
N ARG A 64 -7.72 11.77 12.92
CA ARG A 64 -7.78 11.90 14.39
C ARG A 64 -7.02 10.77 15.10
N LYS A 65 -7.23 9.52 14.67
CA LYS A 65 -6.54 8.35 15.24
C LYS A 65 -5.02 8.42 15.04
N ALA A 66 -4.57 8.94 13.90
CA ALA A 66 -3.16 9.11 13.58
C ALA A 66 -2.54 10.39 14.19
N GLY A 67 -3.30 11.19 14.96
CA GLY A 67 -2.79 12.44 15.56
C GLY A 67 -2.49 13.55 14.54
N ILE A 68 -3.03 13.46 13.32
CA ILE A 68 -2.79 14.44 12.26
C ILE A 68 -3.66 15.67 12.51
N LYS A 69 -3.02 16.80 12.85
CA LYS A 69 -3.70 18.07 13.11
C LYS A 69 -4.20 18.78 11.84
N LYS A 70 -3.55 18.53 10.69
CA LYS A 70 -3.94 19.11 9.41
C LYS A 70 -5.25 18.51 8.91
N ARG A 71 -6.07 19.31 8.22
CA ARG A 71 -7.28 18.82 7.55
C ARG A 71 -6.94 17.76 6.50
N VAL A 72 -7.47 16.55 6.68
CA VAL A 72 -7.33 15.43 5.73
C VAL A 72 -8.64 15.27 4.94
N HIS A 73 -8.53 15.31 3.62
CA HIS A 73 -9.63 15.12 2.67
C HIS A 73 -9.08 14.60 1.33
N PRO A 74 -9.90 14.02 0.44
CA PRO A 74 -9.43 13.37 -0.78
C PRO A 74 -8.55 14.26 -1.67
N HIS A 75 -8.94 15.52 -1.85
CA HIS A 75 -8.15 16.47 -2.65
C HIS A 75 -6.80 16.78 -2.01
N GLY A 76 -6.74 16.94 -0.68
CA GLY A 76 -5.47 17.14 0.04
C GLY A 76 -4.53 15.94 -0.08
N ILE A 77 -5.06 14.71 -0.05
CA ILE A 77 -4.28 13.48 -0.27
C ILE A 77 -3.75 13.45 -1.71
N ARG A 78 -4.57 13.85 -2.68
CA ARG A 78 -4.14 13.98 -4.08
C ARG A 78 -2.98 14.96 -4.24
N HIS A 79 -3.05 16.14 -3.60
CA HIS A 79 -1.94 17.09 -3.58
C HIS A 79 -0.67 16.45 -3.00
N ALA A 80 -0.79 15.81 -1.82
CA ALA A 80 0.35 15.16 -1.19
C ALA A 80 0.99 14.10 -2.10
N ARG A 81 0.18 13.30 -2.80
CA ARG A 81 0.67 12.30 -3.76
C ARG A 81 1.35 12.94 -4.97
N LEU A 82 0.83 14.03 -5.51
CA LEU A 82 1.45 14.72 -6.64
C LEU A 82 2.79 15.36 -6.25
N THR A 83 2.88 15.94 -5.04
CA THR A 83 4.15 16.43 -4.47
C THR A 83 5.15 15.29 -4.29
N ASP A 84 4.74 14.16 -3.72
CA ASP A 84 5.57 12.95 -3.59
C ASP A 84 6.07 12.45 -4.95
N LEU A 85 5.20 12.43 -5.96
CA LEU A 85 5.58 12.02 -7.32
C LEU A 85 6.57 12.98 -7.96
N ALA A 86 6.40 14.29 -7.80
CA ALA A 86 7.29 15.32 -8.34
C ALA A 86 8.68 15.32 -7.68
N ARG A 87 8.75 15.11 -6.36
CA ARG A 87 10.02 15.08 -5.62
C ARG A 87 10.81 13.78 -5.82
N GLY A 88 10.12 12.64 -5.95
CA GLY A 88 10.75 11.34 -5.81
C GLY A 88 10.93 10.95 -4.34
N ASN A 89 11.51 9.77 -4.08
CA ASN A 89 11.65 9.23 -2.71
C ASN A 89 13.02 8.58 -2.46
N GLY A 90 14.05 9.06 -3.15
CA GLY A 90 15.42 8.58 -3.07
C GLY A 90 15.71 7.24 -3.72
N ILE A 91 14.70 6.38 -3.87
CA ILE A 91 14.78 5.16 -4.69
C ILE A 91 14.36 5.45 -6.13
N ARG A 92 13.40 6.35 -6.33
CA ARG A 92 12.86 6.70 -7.64
C ARG A 92 13.10 8.17 -7.97
N PRO A 93 13.42 8.50 -9.24
CA PRO A 93 13.45 9.88 -9.68
C PRO A 93 12.06 10.50 -9.57
N GLY A 94 12.02 11.80 -9.29
CA GLY A 94 10.81 12.60 -9.39
C GLY A 94 10.34 12.70 -10.84
N LEU A 95 9.01 12.76 -11.03
CA LEU A 95 8.41 12.95 -12.34
C LEU A 95 8.62 14.38 -12.85
N ASN A 96 8.90 14.51 -14.14
CA ASN A 96 8.91 15.82 -14.80
C ASN A 96 7.48 16.35 -15.01
N GLU A 97 7.38 17.60 -15.46
CA GLU A 97 6.11 18.30 -15.64
C GLU A 97 5.14 17.58 -16.59
N MET A 98 5.65 17.06 -17.71
CA MET A 98 4.86 16.38 -18.73
C MET A 98 4.35 15.04 -18.22
N GLU A 99 5.20 14.29 -17.52
CA GLU A 99 4.82 13.05 -16.85
C GLU A 99 3.78 13.32 -15.77
N LEU A 100 3.95 14.39 -14.98
CA LEU A 100 3.00 14.77 -13.93
C LEU A 100 1.64 15.17 -14.53
N ARG A 101 1.60 15.88 -15.66
CA ARG A 101 0.36 16.15 -16.42
C ARG A 101 -0.33 14.86 -16.82
N LEU A 102 0.41 13.90 -17.38
CA LEU A 102 -0.12 12.58 -17.71
C LEU A 102 -0.53 11.80 -16.47
N VAL A 103 0.12 11.98 -15.31
CA VAL A 103 -0.19 11.29 -14.05
C VAL A 103 -1.33 11.96 -13.26
N ALA A 104 -1.59 13.24 -13.47
CA ALA A 104 -2.68 13.97 -12.86
C ALA A 104 -3.93 13.97 -13.75
N GLY A 105 -3.79 13.86 -15.08
CA GLY A 105 -4.87 14.03 -16.04
C GLY A 105 -5.18 15.50 -16.33
N TRP A 106 -4.16 16.36 -16.29
CA TRP A 106 -4.29 17.76 -16.66
C TRP A 106 -4.18 17.94 -18.18
N GLU A 107 -4.74 19.04 -18.67
CA GLU A 107 -4.55 19.46 -20.06
C GLU A 107 -3.08 19.83 -20.31
N ARG A 108 -2.66 19.74 -21.58
CA ARG A 108 -1.28 20.02 -21.98
C ARG A 108 -0.81 21.42 -21.57
N ASN A 109 -1.72 22.41 -21.60
CA ASN A 109 -1.41 23.81 -21.32
C ASN A 109 -1.80 24.24 -19.90
N SER A 110 -2.05 23.29 -19.00
CA SER A 110 -2.39 23.61 -17.61
C SER A 110 -1.17 24.11 -16.85
N ALA A 111 -1.32 25.21 -16.10
CA ALA A 111 -0.34 25.73 -15.14
C ALA A 111 -0.28 24.92 -13.81
N MET A 112 -1.15 23.92 -13.64
CA MET A 112 -1.21 23.12 -12.41
C MET A 112 0.11 22.42 -12.01
N PRO A 113 0.99 21.96 -12.92
CA PRO A 113 2.26 21.37 -12.53
C PRO A 113 3.19 22.30 -11.75
N GLU A 114 3.10 23.62 -11.98
CA GLU A 114 3.94 24.63 -11.33
C GLU A 114 3.82 24.60 -9.80
N VAL A 115 2.68 24.14 -9.28
CA VAL A 115 2.43 23.99 -7.83
C VAL A 115 3.31 22.91 -7.18
N TYR A 116 3.88 21.99 -7.97
CA TYR A 116 4.58 20.80 -7.47
C TYR A 116 6.03 20.73 -7.93
N VAL A 117 6.32 21.30 -9.10
CA VAL A 117 7.65 21.28 -9.70
C VAL A 117 8.29 22.65 -9.45
N HIS A 118 9.05 22.75 -8.37
CA HIS A 118 9.93 23.88 -8.11
C HIS A 118 11.37 23.37 -8.22
N LEU A 119 12.00 23.59 -9.38
CA LEU A 119 13.41 23.28 -9.55
C LEU A 119 14.23 24.42 -8.94
N SER A 120 15.04 24.14 -7.93
CA SER A 120 16.09 25.08 -7.53
C SER A 120 17.28 24.94 -8.49
N GLY A 121 18.06 26.02 -8.66
CA GLY A 121 19.28 25.98 -9.48
C GLY A 121 20.27 24.89 -9.02
N ALA A 122 20.35 24.67 -7.71
CA ALA A 122 21.18 23.63 -7.10
C ALA A 122 20.69 22.20 -7.45
N ASP A 123 19.38 21.97 -7.59
CA ASP A 123 18.84 20.67 -8.01
C ASP A 123 19.17 20.37 -9.47
N VAL A 124 19.17 21.40 -10.31
CA VAL A 124 19.55 21.29 -11.74
C VAL A 124 21.04 20.97 -11.85
N GLU A 125 21.89 21.70 -11.13
CA GLU A 125 23.33 21.47 -11.09
C GLU A 125 23.67 20.06 -10.61
N ARG A 126 23.06 19.60 -9.51
CA ARG A 126 23.22 18.22 -9.02
C ARG A 126 22.84 17.19 -10.07
N LYS A 127 21.71 17.37 -10.78
CA LYS A 127 21.29 16.47 -11.86
C LYS A 127 22.26 16.48 -13.04
N ILE A 128 22.81 17.64 -13.40
CA ILE A 128 23.83 17.74 -14.45
C ILE A 128 25.09 16.97 -14.04
N LEU A 129 25.56 17.15 -12.81
CA LEU A 129 26.73 16.46 -12.27
C LEU A 129 26.49 14.94 -12.14
N ALA A 130 25.27 14.52 -11.77
CA ALA A 130 24.89 13.11 -11.72
C ALA A 130 24.81 12.48 -13.12
N ASN A 131 24.22 13.17 -14.09
CA ASN A 131 24.17 12.71 -15.49
C ASN A 131 25.56 12.63 -16.12
N ALA A 132 26.47 13.53 -15.74
CA ALA A 132 27.88 13.49 -16.14
C ALA A 132 28.70 12.41 -15.40
N GLY A 133 28.11 11.70 -14.44
CA GLY A 133 28.77 10.67 -13.64
C GLY A 133 29.76 11.20 -12.59
N ILE A 134 29.75 12.51 -12.32
CA ILE A 134 30.67 13.20 -11.39
C ILE A 134 30.23 12.99 -9.94
N ILE A 135 28.92 12.94 -9.70
CA ILE A 135 28.32 12.70 -8.39
C ILE A 135 27.44 11.46 -8.50
N ARG A 136 27.47 10.59 -7.49
CA ARG A 136 26.44 9.56 -7.35
C ARG A 136 25.24 10.19 -6.67
N ASP A 137 24.04 9.95 -7.20
CA ASP A 137 22.80 10.47 -6.63
C ASP A 137 22.47 9.66 -5.36
N ASP A 138 23.27 9.90 -4.32
CA ASP A 138 23.23 9.20 -3.04
C ASP A 138 22.10 9.81 -2.20
N VAL A 139 20.86 9.47 -2.54
CA VAL A 139 19.72 9.99 -1.81
C VAL A 139 19.60 9.27 -0.47
N SER A 140 20.09 9.91 0.59
CA SER A 140 20.24 9.39 1.95
C SER A 140 18.94 9.30 2.76
N PHE A 141 17.76 9.44 2.14
CA PHE A 141 16.49 9.37 2.87
C PHE A 141 15.44 8.53 2.13
N VAL A 142 15.44 7.24 2.44
CA VAL A 142 14.35 6.34 2.06
C VAL A 142 13.29 6.40 3.16
N GLU A 143 12.33 7.32 3.05
CA GLU A 143 11.08 7.13 3.79
C GLU A 143 10.31 5.97 3.17
N LYS A 144 10.58 4.74 3.66
CA LYS A 144 9.70 3.60 3.36
C LYS A 144 8.37 3.83 4.05
N ARG A 145 7.38 4.35 3.33
CA ARG A 145 6.00 4.41 3.83
C ARG A 145 5.08 3.74 2.83
N LEU A 146 4.61 2.54 3.21
CA LEU A 146 3.57 1.74 2.55
C LEU A 146 3.97 0.99 1.27
N GLU A 147 5.25 0.64 1.10
CA GLU A 147 5.64 -0.25 -0.02
C GLU A 147 5.35 -1.72 0.30
N PRO A 148 4.90 -2.52 -0.69
CA PRO A 148 4.71 -3.95 -0.54
C PRO A 148 5.95 -4.69 -0.04
N VAL A 149 5.74 -5.65 0.87
CA VAL A 149 6.80 -6.52 1.36
C VAL A 149 6.91 -7.74 0.45
N VAL A 150 8.11 -7.99 -0.07
CA VAL A 150 8.41 -9.16 -0.90
C VAL A 150 8.74 -10.35 0.01
N CYS A 151 8.00 -11.46 -0.12
CA CYS A 151 8.27 -12.67 0.63
C CYS A 151 9.66 -13.22 0.26
N PRO A 152 10.58 -13.47 1.21
CA PRO A 152 11.92 -13.95 0.90
C PRO A 152 11.91 -15.37 0.31
N ARG A 153 10.91 -16.19 0.67
CA ARG A 153 10.75 -17.59 0.23
C ARG A 153 10.11 -17.72 -1.15
N CYS A 154 8.88 -17.22 -1.34
CA CYS A 154 8.13 -17.41 -2.59
C CYS A 154 8.10 -16.16 -3.51
N LYS A 155 8.73 -15.05 -3.11
CA LYS A 155 8.80 -13.78 -3.85
C LYS A 155 7.46 -13.07 -4.12
N THR A 156 6.35 -13.58 -3.59
CA THR A 156 5.04 -12.91 -3.61
C THR A 156 5.13 -11.53 -2.95
N ARG A 157 4.48 -10.52 -3.55
CA ARG A 157 4.35 -9.18 -2.98
C ARG A 157 3.11 -9.14 -2.07
N ASN A 158 3.32 -8.84 -0.78
CA ASN A 158 2.27 -8.76 0.23
C ASN A 158 2.05 -7.30 0.62
N SER A 159 0.92 -7.00 1.28
CA SER A 159 0.71 -5.65 1.80
C SER A 159 1.78 -5.32 2.84
N HIS A 160 2.02 -4.02 3.03
CA HIS A 160 3.04 -3.50 3.94
C HIS A 160 2.82 -3.94 5.40
N ASP A 161 1.57 -4.19 5.80
CA ASP A 161 1.15 -4.58 7.15
C ASP A 161 0.91 -6.09 7.28
N SER A 162 1.14 -6.87 6.23
CA SER A 162 0.92 -8.32 6.23
C SER A 162 1.90 -9.01 7.18
N GLN A 163 1.35 -9.73 8.17
CA GLN A 163 2.14 -10.52 9.12
C GLN A 163 2.67 -11.83 8.51
N TYR A 164 1.90 -12.41 7.58
CA TYR A 164 2.19 -13.66 6.90
C TYR A 164 2.10 -13.48 5.39
N CYS A 165 2.82 -14.31 4.65
CA CYS A 165 2.67 -14.38 3.20
C CYS A 165 1.32 -14.99 2.83
N THR A 166 0.60 -14.35 1.91
CA THR A 166 -0.71 -14.81 1.43
C THR A 166 -0.67 -16.13 0.64
N VAL A 167 0.51 -16.54 0.15
CA VAL A 167 0.68 -17.74 -0.69
C VAL A 167 1.33 -18.89 0.08
N CYS A 168 2.48 -18.65 0.72
CA CYS A 168 3.25 -19.73 1.37
C CYS A 168 3.18 -19.70 2.90
N SER A 169 2.36 -18.82 3.49
CA SER A 169 2.14 -18.65 4.93
C SER A 169 3.41 -18.34 5.75
N MET A 170 4.52 -17.99 5.09
CA MET A 170 5.75 -17.60 5.78
C MET A 170 5.53 -16.32 6.57
N VAL A 171 6.02 -16.28 7.80
CA VAL A 171 6.01 -15.07 8.63
C VAL A 171 6.89 -13.99 7.99
N LEU A 172 6.34 -12.80 7.79
CA LEU A 172 7.02 -11.65 7.19
C LEU A 172 7.43 -10.60 8.23
N ASN A 173 6.80 -10.62 9.40
CA ASN A 173 7.03 -9.67 10.47
C ASN A 173 7.89 -10.30 11.57
N GLU A 174 9.02 -9.65 11.89
CA GLU A 174 9.97 -10.12 12.90
C GLU A 174 9.33 -10.29 14.29
N LYS A 175 8.51 -9.33 14.74
CA LYS A 175 7.85 -9.40 16.05
C LYS A 175 6.91 -10.60 16.14
N VAL A 176 6.18 -10.86 15.05
CA VAL A 176 5.28 -12.02 14.97
C VAL A 176 6.08 -13.31 14.96
N ALA A 177 7.25 -13.34 14.30
CA ALA A 177 8.13 -14.50 14.31
C ALA A 177 8.63 -14.84 15.73
N VAL A 178 9.01 -13.83 16.52
CA VAL A 178 9.40 -13.98 17.93
C VAL A 178 8.23 -14.54 18.75
N GLN A 179 7.04 -13.95 18.64
CA GLN A 179 5.84 -14.40 19.38
C GLN A 179 5.46 -15.84 19.06
N ILE A 180 5.55 -16.25 17.79
CA ILE A 180 5.30 -17.64 17.38
C ILE A 180 6.33 -18.57 18.02
N ASN A 181 7.61 -18.19 18.02
CA ASN A 181 8.65 -19.01 18.61
C ASN A 181 8.46 -19.17 20.13
N GLU A 182 8.12 -18.10 20.84
CA GLU A 182 7.79 -18.13 22.27
C GLU A 182 6.55 -19.02 22.55
N SER A 183 5.52 -18.90 21.73
CA SER A 183 4.30 -19.72 21.82
C SER A 183 4.60 -21.20 21.57
N LEU A 184 5.46 -21.51 20.59
CA LEU A 184 5.91 -22.87 20.30
C LEU A 184 6.74 -23.45 21.44
N GLN A 185 7.63 -22.65 22.06
CA GLN A 185 8.40 -23.08 23.23
C GLN A 185 7.49 -23.38 24.41
N THR A 186 6.52 -22.52 24.68
CA THR A 186 5.55 -22.73 25.78
C THR A 186 4.70 -23.98 25.53
N ALA A 187 4.25 -24.18 24.30
CA ALA A 187 3.50 -25.39 23.92
C ALA A 187 4.36 -26.65 24.10
N GLN A 188 5.63 -26.64 23.69
CA GLN A 188 6.53 -27.80 23.84
C GLN A 188 6.77 -28.20 25.29
N VAL A 189 6.74 -27.25 26.24
CA VAL A 189 6.94 -27.51 27.67
C VAL A 189 5.65 -28.00 28.35
N SER A 190 4.48 -27.82 27.72
CA SER A 190 3.19 -28.23 28.28
C SER A 190 3.00 -29.76 28.23
N SER A 191 2.67 -30.36 29.37
CA SER A 191 2.30 -31.78 29.49
C SER A 191 1.10 -32.15 28.64
N ASP A 192 0.12 -31.23 28.53
CA ASP A 192 -1.12 -31.46 27.80
C ASP A 192 -0.85 -31.52 26.29
N TYR A 193 0.05 -30.66 25.80
CA TYR A 193 0.49 -30.69 24.41
C TYR A 193 1.21 -31.99 24.08
N ALA A 194 2.07 -32.49 24.98
CA ALA A 194 2.74 -33.78 24.81
C ALA A 194 1.74 -34.96 24.77
N ALA A 195 0.71 -34.94 25.62
CA ALA A 195 -0.34 -35.95 25.64
C ALA A 195 -1.17 -35.94 24.33
N ILE A 196 -1.53 -34.76 23.82
CA ILE A 196 -2.25 -34.59 22.56
C ILE A 196 -1.38 -35.06 21.37
N LEU A 197 -0.09 -34.70 21.34
CA LEU A 197 0.84 -35.16 20.31
C LEU A 197 0.99 -36.68 20.32
N ALA A 198 1.07 -37.32 21.49
CA ALA A 198 1.16 -38.76 21.60
C ALA A 198 -0.13 -39.46 21.15
N ALA A 199 -1.30 -38.87 21.39
CA ALA A 199 -2.57 -39.34 20.85
C ALA A 199 -2.59 -39.23 19.32
N LEU A 200 -2.26 -38.06 18.76
CA LEU A 200 -2.19 -37.85 17.31
C LEU A 200 -1.21 -38.80 16.60
N LYS A 201 -0.03 -39.04 17.18
CA LYS A 201 0.94 -40.01 16.63
C LYS A 201 0.39 -41.43 16.61
N ARG A 202 -0.32 -41.85 17.66
CA ARG A 202 -1.00 -43.16 17.71
C ARG A 202 -2.06 -43.26 16.62
N ASP A 203 -2.90 -42.24 16.47
CA ASP A 203 -3.99 -42.21 15.48
C ASP A 203 -3.44 -42.22 14.03
N LEU A 204 -2.28 -41.60 13.80
CA LEU A 204 -1.60 -41.57 12.50
C LEU A 204 -0.69 -42.79 12.25
N GLY A 205 -0.59 -43.74 13.21
CA GLY A 205 0.24 -44.93 13.08
C GLY A 205 1.75 -44.67 13.07
N MET A 206 2.18 -43.49 13.53
CA MET A 206 3.59 -43.13 13.64
C MET A 206 4.12 -43.62 14.99
N LYS A 207 5.07 -44.57 14.98
CA LYS A 207 5.77 -45.03 16.19
C LYS A 207 6.65 -43.94 16.78
#